data_AF-A0A3R7XJ84-F1
#
_entry.id   AF-A0A3R7XJ84-F1
#
_cell.length_a   1.000
_cell.length_b   1.000
_cell.length_c   1.000
_cell.angle_alpha   90.00
_cell.angle_beta   90.00
_cell.angle_gamma   90.00
#
_symmetry.space_group_name_H-M   'P 1'
#
loop_
_entity.id
_entity.type
_entity.pdbx_description
1 polymer ?
#
loop_
_entity_poly.entity_id
_entity_poly.type
_entity_poly.pdbx_seq_one_letter_code
_entity_poly.pdbx_strand_id
1 'polypeptide(L)'
;ELENVYHIASYIHPVVLTLKAILPRDNPEIESIVEVYWNANWYERENYELFGVKYINHPDLRHLVLPEEMLGEWPLRKDYEGFPQNTAKNLV
;
A
#
# COMPACT_ATOMS: atom_id res chain seq x y z
N GLU A 1 10.63 7.70 -6.12
CA GLU A 1 10.65 7.31 -4.69
C GLU A 1 9.22 7.06 -4.22
N LEU A 2 9.04 6.20 -3.22
CA LEU A 2 7.76 5.95 -2.57
C LEU A 2 7.89 6.29 -1.09
N GLU A 3 6.82 6.78 -0.48
CA GLU A 3 6.77 7.06 0.95
C GLU A 3 5.68 6.21 1.60
N ASN A 4 6.05 5.41 2.60
CA ASN A 4 5.10 4.72 3.45
C ASN A 4 4.93 5.51 4.75
N VAL A 5 3.69 5.86 5.10
CA VAL A 5 3.37 6.73 6.23
C VAL A 5 2.42 6.02 7.17
N TYR A 6 2.83 5.88 8.43
CA TYR A 6 2.00 5.35 9.50
C TYR A 6 1.58 6.46 10.46
N HIS A 7 0.28 6.50 10.76
CA HIS A 7 -0.28 7.38 11.79
C HIS A 7 -0.70 6.53 12.99
N ILE A 8 -0.03 6.73 14.12
CA ILE A 8 -0.26 5.99 15.36
C ILE A 8 -0.78 6.97 16.40
N ALA A 9 -2.00 6.75 16.87
CA ALA A 9 -2.61 7.55 17.92
C ALA A 9 -2.58 6.82 19.27
N SER A 10 -2.34 7.56 20.35
CA SER A 10 -2.49 7.05 21.71
C SER A 10 -3.89 7.34 22.25
N TYR A 11 -4.51 6.37 22.90
CA TYR A 11 -5.82 6.56 23.55
C TYR A 11 -5.71 7.27 24.90
N ILE A 12 -4.58 7.09 25.60
CA ILE A 12 -4.37 7.64 26.95
C ILE A 12 -3.81 9.06 26.89
N HIS A 13 -2.91 9.30 25.94
CA HIS A 13 -2.24 10.58 25.77
C HIS A 13 -2.73 11.23 24.47
N PRO A 14 -3.02 12.54 24.45
CA PRO A 14 -3.47 13.24 23.25
C PRO A 14 -2.30 13.51 22.29
N VAL A 15 -1.66 12.45 21.83
CA VAL A 15 -0.48 12.47 20.96
C VAL A 15 -0.75 11.57 19.76
N VAL A 16 -0.47 12.10 18.57
CA VAL A 16 -0.45 11.35 17.31
C VAL A 16 0.97 11.40 16.79
N LEU A 17 1.51 10.21 16.53
CA LEU A 17 2.85 10.02 16.02
C LEU A 17 2.74 9.63 14.54
N THR A 18 3.51 10.32 13.70
CA THR A 18 3.59 10.03 12.26
C THR A 18 4.98 9.49 11.95
N LEU A 19 5.05 8.25 11.49
CA LEU A 19 6.28 7.64 10.98
C LEU A 19 6.26 7.71 9.46
N LYS A 20 7.33 8.21 8.87
CA LYS A 20 7.53 8.22 7.42
C LYS A 20 8.76 7.39 7.09
N ALA A 21 8.58 6.39 6.24
CA ALA A 21 9.66 5.61 5.66
C ALA A 21 9.77 5.94 4.16
N ILE A 22 10.97 6.35 3.74
CA ILE A 22 11.26 6.65 2.33
C ILE A 22 11.85 5.39 1.72
N LEU A 23 11.22 4.91 0.64
CA LEU A 23 11.54 3.67 -0.04
C LEU A 23 12.01 3.92 -1.48
N PRO A 24 12.99 3.14 -1.97
CA PRO A 24 13.39 3.19 -3.37
C PRO A 24 12.22 2.74 -4.26
N ARG A 25 12.11 3.32 -5.46
CA ARG A 25 10.98 3.07 -6.37
C ARG A 25 11.04 1.68 -7.01
N ASP A 26 12.23 1.20 -7.31
CA ASP A 26 12.43 -0.01 -8.10
C ASP A 26 12.18 -1.29 -7.30
N ASN A 27 12.50 -1.26 -6.00
CA ASN A 27 12.23 -2.39 -5.09
C ASN A 27 11.87 -1.87 -3.68
N PRO A 28 10.65 -1.34 -3.48
CA PRO A 28 10.21 -0.84 -2.18
C PRO A 28 9.94 -2.01 -1.22
N GLU A 29 10.81 -2.18 -0.23
CA GLU A 29 10.73 -3.21 0.79
C GLU A 29 10.75 -2.59 2.19
N ILE A 30 9.88 -3.04 3.08
CA ILE A 30 9.80 -2.58 4.46
C ILE A 30 9.37 -3.72 5.38
N GLU A 31 9.75 -3.67 6.66
CA GLU A 31 9.23 -4.63 7.65
C GLU A 31 7.77 -4.34 7.98
N SER A 32 6.97 -5.41 8.05
CA SER A 32 5.57 -5.34 8.48
C SER A 32 5.46 -4.97 9.95
N ILE A 33 4.47 -4.13 10.29
CA ILE A 33 4.16 -3.81 11.69
C ILE A 33 3.01 -4.66 12.26
N VAL A 34 2.57 -5.69 11.54
CA VAL A 34 1.40 -6.52 11.93
C VAL A 34 1.58 -7.19 13.29
N GLU A 35 2.81 -7.57 13.65
CA GLU A 35 3.12 -8.17 14.96
C GLU A 35 2.80 -7.21 16.12
N VAL A 36 2.96 -5.89 15.91
CA VAL A 36 2.67 -4.86 16.90
C VAL A 36 1.21 -4.39 16.80
N TYR A 37 0.73 -4.18 15.57
CA TYR A 37 -0.57 -3.63 15.26
C TYR A 37 -1.32 -4.54 14.28
N TRP A 38 -2.18 -5.40 14.81
CA TRP A 38 -2.90 -6.40 14.00
C TRP A 38 -3.71 -5.79 12.84
N ASN A 39 -4.23 -4.57 13.03
CA ASN A 39 -5.03 -3.86 12.04
C ASN A 39 -4.21 -3.47 10.79
N ALA A 40 -2.88 -3.39 10.90
CA ALA A 40 -1.99 -3.16 9.77
C ALA A 40 -2.12 -4.23 8.68
N ASN A 41 -2.61 -5.42 9.01
CA ASN A 41 -2.78 -6.54 8.08
C ASN A 41 -3.59 -6.16 6.83
N TRP A 42 -4.62 -5.32 6.97
CA TRP A 42 -5.44 -4.90 5.83
C TRP A 42 -4.76 -3.80 5.00
N TYR A 43 -4.21 -2.80 5.67
CA TYR A 43 -3.57 -1.65 5.03
C TYR A 43 -2.28 -2.04 4.30
N GLU A 44 -1.49 -2.95 4.87
CA GLU A 44 -0.26 -3.44 4.24
C GLU A 44 -0.56 -4.28 3.00
N ARG A 45 -1.63 -5.09 3.02
CA ARG A 45 -2.11 -5.82 1.85
C ARG A 45 -2.62 -4.89 0.74
N GLU A 46 -3.40 -3.88 1.10
CA GLU A 46 -3.87 -2.86 0.16
C GLU A 46 -2.70 -2.11 -0.49
N ASN A 47 -1.73 -1.68 0.33
CA ASN A 47 -0.55 -0.97 -0.18
C ASN A 47 0.35 -1.86 -1.06
N TYR A 48 0.48 -3.14 -0.70
CA TYR A 48 1.19 -4.13 -1.51
C TYR A 48 0.56 -4.25 -2.91
N GLU A 49 -0.76 -4.34 -2.97
CA GLU A 49 -1.48 -4.50 -4.23
C GLU A 49 -1.53 -3.22 -5.06
N LEU A 50 -1.84 -2.08 -4.46
CA LEU A 50 -2.06 -0.82 -5.19
C LEU A 50 -0.78 -0.07 -5.54
N PHE A 51 0.25 -0.19 -4.70
CA PHE A 51 1.53 0.52 -4.85
C PHE A 51 2.73 -0.40 -5.03
N GLY A 52 2.60 -1.72 -4.84
CA GLY A 52 3.70 -2.67 -5.03
C GLY A 52 4.75 -2.66 -3.92
N VAL A 53 4.40 -2.19 -2.71
CA VAL A 53 5.32 -2.18 -1.57
C VAL A 53 5.34 -3.55 -0.91
N LYS A 54 6.50 -4.20 -0.84
CA LYS A 54 6.65 -5.52 -0.23
C LYS A 54 6.87 -5.40 1.27
N TYR A 55 6.03 -6.08 2.05
CA TYR A 55 6.12 -6.14 3.51
C TYR A 55 6.78 -7.44 3.95
N ILE A 56 7.97 -7.34 4.54
CA ILE A 56 8.74 -8.46 5.06
C ILE A 56 8.11 -8.93 6.38
N ASN A 57 8.06 -10.24 6.62
CA ASN A 57 7.47 -10.88 7.80
C ASN A 57 5.95 -10.70 7.96
N HIS A 58 5.24 -10.27 6.90
CA HIS A 58 3.79 -10.20 6.93
C HIS A 58 3.16 -11.61 6.96
N PRO A 59 2.16 -11.89 7.82
CA PRO A 59 1.59 -13.23 7.97
C PRO A 59 0.81 -13.72 6.73
N ASP A 60 0.12 -12.83 6.02
CA ASP A 60 -0.67 -13.19 4.83
C ASP A 60 -0.70 -12.07 3.78
N LEU A 61 0.30 -12.04 2.90
CA LEU A 61 0.43 -10.99 1.87
C LEU A 61 -0.27 -11.38 0.56
N ARG A 62 -1.57 -11.69 0.64
CA ARG A 62 -2.42 -11.94 -0.54
C ARG A 62 -3.11 -10.66 -1.02
N HIS A 63 -3.41 -10.62 -2.31
CA HIS A 63 -4.23 -9.57 -2.94
C HIS A 63 -5.60 -9.43 -2.24
N LEU A 64 -6.15 -8.22 -2.22
CA LEU A 64 -7.32 -7.88 -1.41
C LEU A 64 -8.45 -7.27 -2.25
N VAL A 65 -8.14 -6.32 -3.12
CA VAL A 65 -9.11 -5.40 -3.74
C VAL A 65 -9.19 -5.55 -5.26
N LEU A 66 -8.05 -5.74 -5.94
CA LEU A 66 -8.03 -5.70 -7.40
C LEU A 66 -8.58 -6.99 -8.01
N PRO A 67 -9.27 -6.88 -9.17
CA PRO A 67 -9.63 -8.05 -9.98
C PRO A 67 -8.38 -8.83 -10.39
N GLU A 68 -8.55 -10.12 -10.65
CA GLU A 68 -7.46 -11.02 -11.07
C GLU A 68 -6.77 -10.55 -12.38
N GLU A 69 -7.50 -9.82 -13.21
CA GLU A 69 -7.02 -9.24 -14.48
C GLU A 69 -6.03 -8.08 -14.27
N MET A 70 -6.01 -7.45 -13.08
CA MET A 70 -5.17 -6.30 -12.74
C MET A 70 -3.99 -6.68 -11.85
N LEU A 71 -3.74 -7.97 -11.65
CA LEU A 71 -2.67 -8.42 -10.75
C LEU A 71 -1.30 -8.13 -11.34
N GLY A 72 -0.45 -7.48 -10.53
CA GLY A 72 0.87 -7.02 -10.94
C GLY A 72 0.87 -5.61 -11.55
N GLU A 73 -0.30 -5.00 -11.74
CA GLU A 73 -0.42 -3.58 -12.03
C GLU A 73 -0.59 -2.78 -10.74
N TRP A 74 -0.05 -1.55 -10.70
CA TRP A 74 -0.09 -0.68 -9.53
C TRP A 74 -0.87 0.59 -9.83
N PRO A 75 -2.22 0.53 -9.79
CA PRO A 75 -3.07 1.56 -10.37
C PRO A 75 -2.98 2.91 -9.68
N LEU A 76 -2.55 2.95 -8.42
CA LEU A 76 -2.39 4.20 -7.67
C LEU A 76 -1.01 4.85 -7.86
N ARG A 77 -0.08 4.21 -8.57
CA ARG A 77 1.18 4.87 -8.95
C ARG A 77 0.92 5.92 -10.02
N LYS A 78 1.67 7.02 -9.97
CA LYS A 78 1.46 8.18 -10.85
C LYS A 78 1.81 7.91 -12.31
N ASP A 79 2.64 6.93 -12.58
CA ASP A 79 3.04 6.45 -13.90
C ASP A 79 2.08 5.44 -14.51
N TYR A 80 1.04 5.03 -13.77
CA TYR A 80 0.07 4.09 -14.29
C TYR A 80 -0.74 4.74 -15.42
N GLU A 81 -0.65 4.17 -16.63
CA GLU A 81 -1.29 4.70 -17.84
C GLU A 81 -2.81 4.42 -17.90
N GLY A 82 -3.36 3.77 -16.88
CA GLY A 82 -4.78 3.42 -16.80
C GLY A 82 -5.05 2.01 -17.30
N PHE A 83 -6.19 1.46 -16.89
CA PHE A 83 -6.63 0.15 -17.39
C PHE A 83 -6.82 0.26 -18.91
N PRO A 84 -6.17 -0.60 -19.72
CA PRO A 84 -6.29 -0.52 -21.16
C PRO A 84 -7.76 -0.79 -21.51
N GLN A 85 -8.40 0.21 -22.11
CA GLN A 85 -9.70 0.22 -22.79
C GLN A 85 -10.86 1.02 -22.16
N ASN A 86 -10.93 1.34 -20.86
CA ASN A 86 -12.12 2.03 -20.29
C ASN A 86 -11.83 2.99 -19.11
N THR A 87 -10.98 4.01 -19.30
CA THR A 87 -10.91 5.12 -18.32
C THR A 87 -12.03 6.11 -18.61
N ALA A 88 -12.62 6.76 -17.58
CA ALA A 88 -13.69 7.76 -17.73
C ALA A 88 -13.40 8.91 -18.72
N LYS A 89 -12.12 9.14 -19.05
CA LYS A 89 -11.68 10.06 -20.11
C LYS A 89 -11.94 9.59 -21.54
N ASN A 90 -12.13 8.28 -21.75
CA ASN A 90 -12.33 7.64 -23.05
C ASN A 90 -13.79 7.18 -23.26
N LEU A 91 -14.70 7.52 -22.33
CA LEU A 91 -16.12 7.19 -22.37
C LEU A 91 -17.02 8.35 -22.85
N VAL A 92 -16.42 9.48 -23.27
CA VAL A 92 -17.10 10.65 -23.85
C VAL A 92 -16.52 10.95 -25.21
#